data_AF-A0A9E6BQL0-F1
#
_entry.id   AF-A0A9E6BQL0-F1
#
_cell.length_a   1.000
_cell.length_b   1.000
_cell.length_c   1.000
_cell.angle_alpha   90.00
_cell.angle_beta   90.00
_cell.angle_gamma   90.00
#
_symmetry.space_group_name_H-M   'P 1'
#
loop_
_entity.id
_entity.type
_entity.pdbx_description
1 polymer ?
#
loop_
_entity_poly.entity_id
_entity_poly.type
_entity_poly.pdbx_seq_one_letter_code
_entity_poly.pdbx_strand_id
1 'polypeptide(L)'
;MTVFERRQLAQLADRRRREDWLCGRLLAKRVVADWLAESFVFSADGQRPDIAAGPRPATPGHELHRVAELEIRSQDGHGRGVRPTVWLRTELQPWPLSITHGKRSVAVALSKNPGLRVGVDLVDLPAGSGRAPLCRPAQLRFWMTEAERRWLDRRPEPWGPLLLWALKEAAYKAAHADNEPFRPHAWEVVPGEPARAKDAELSKGLSAQFWCSCLRGGSRCQLTAVVEDNEILAFAVATQSVTAHGAKDTDPISDGGHVAVTQAASWREVRVRR
;
A
#
# COMPACT_ATOMS: atom_id res chain seq x y z
N MET A 1 -18.28 4.78 -12.27
CA MET A 1 -17.36 3.92 -13.04
C MET A 1 -17.30 4.38 -14.49
N THR A 2 -16.15 4.23 -15.15
CA THR A 2 -15.98 4.53 -16.58
C THR A 2 -16.48 3.38 -17.46
N VAL A 3 -16.55 3.59 -18.78
CA VAL A 3 -16.89 2.51 -19.74
C VAL A 3 -15.86 1.38 -19.69
N PHE A 4 -14.57 1.71 -19.59
CA PHE A 4 -13.49 0.73 -19.50
C PHE A 4 -13.62 -0.14 -18.25
N GLU A 5 -13.84 0.46 -17.08
CA GLU A 5 -14.02 -0.27 -15.83
C GLU A 5 -15.26 -1.17 -15.87
N ARG A 6 -16.37 -0.72 -16.47
CA ARG A 6 -17.56 -1.56 -16.65
C ARG A 6 -17.26 -2.79 -17.51
N ARG A 7 -16.46 -2.63 -18.57
CA ARG A 7 -16.03 -3.75 -19.42
C ARG A 7 -15.16 -4.75 -18.66
N GLN A 8 -14.20 -4.28 -17.86
CA GLN A 8 -13.39 -5.18 -17.02
C GLN A 8 -14.23 -5.93 -16.01
N LEU A 9 -15.15 -5.24 -15.31
CA LEU A 9 -16.03 -5.87 -14.34
C LEU A 9 -16.89 -6.96 -14.97
N ALA A 10 -17.36 -6.75 -16.21
CA ALA A 10 -18.17 -7.72 -16.95
C ALA A 10 -17.39 -8.99 -17.35
N GLN A 11 -16.05 -8.95 -17.41
CA GLN A 11 -15.21 -10.12 -17.73
C GLN A 11 -14.98 -11.04 -16.53
N LEU A 12 -15.27 -10.58 -15.31
CA LEU A 12 -15.08 -11.37 -14.10
C LEU A 12 -16.30 -12.28 -13.89
N ALA A 13 -16.15 -13.58 -14.14
CA ALA A 13 -17.24 -14.55 -13.96
C ALA A 13 -17.63 -14.72 -12.48
N ASP A 14 -16.63 -14.88 -11.61
CA ASP A 14 -16.85 -15.10 -10.19
C ASP A 14 -17.47 -13.86 -9.51
N ARG A 15 -18.56 -14.08 -8.77
CA ARG A 15 -19.31 -12.99 -8.10
C ARG A 15 -18.45 -12.31 -7.04
N ARG A 16 -17.71 -13.09 -6.24
CA ARG A 16 -16.92 -12.53 -5.15
C ARG A 16 -15.77 -11.69 -5.68
N ARG A 17 -15.04 -12.17 -6.69
CA ARG A 17 -13.99 -11.39 -7.37
C ARG A 17 -14.53 -10.12 -8.00
N ARG A 18 -15.77 -10.12 -8.54
CA ARG A 18 -16.44 -8.90 -9.02
C ARG A 18 -16.66 -7.90 -7.89
N GLU A 19 -17.16 -8.35 -6.76
CA GLU A 19 -17.42 -7.51 -5.59
C GLU A 19 -16.11 -6.94 -5.01
N ASP A 20 -15.09 -7.78 -4.80
CA ASP A 20 -13.75 -7.37 -4.35
C ASP A 20 -13.15 -6.31 -5.28
N TRP A 21 -13.17 -6.58 -6.60
CA TRP A 21 -12.66 -5.65 -7.60
C TRP A 21 -13.44 -4.34 -7.60
N LEU A 22 -14.77 -4.38 -7.53
CA LEU A 22 -15.61 -3.18 -7.53
C LEU A 22 -15.37 -2.32 -6.28
N CYS A 23 -15.33 -2.93 -5.10
CA CYS A 23 -15.01 -2.24 -3.85
C CYS A 23 -13.62 -1.60 -3.91
N GLY A 24 -12.61 -2.34 -4.41
CA GLY A 24 -11.26 -1.83 -4.68
C GLY A 24 -11.25 -0.57 -5.54
N ARG A 25 -11.98 -0.59 -6.66
CA ARG A 25 -12.04 0.57 -7.59
C ARG A 25 -12.74 1.77 -6.98
N LEU A 26 -13.89 1.55 -6.34
CA LEU A 26 -14.66 2.64 -5.76
C LEU A 26 -13.90 3.30 -4.61
N LEU A 27 -13.26 2.50 -3.75
CA LEU A 27 -12.40 3.01 -2.68
C LEU A 27 -11.22 3.78 -3.25
N ALA A 28 -10.51 3.24 -4.24
CA ALA A 28 -9.37 3.94 -4.83
C ALA A 28 -9.76 5.28 -5.45
N LYS A 29 -10.89 5.33 -6.16
CA LYS A 29 -11.42 6.58 -6.69
C LYS A 29 -11.78 7.57 -5.60
N ARG A 30 -12.39 7.11 -4.51
CA ARG A 30 -12.72 7.97 -3.38
C ARG A 30 -11.46 8.56 -2.74
N VAL A 31 -10.42 7.74 -2.53
CA VAL A 31 -9.13 8.21 -1.99
C VAL A 31 -8.51 9.28 -2.89
N VAL A 32 -8.48 9.06 -4.22
CA VAL A 32 -7.98 10.05 -5.17
C VAL A 32 -8.85 11.32 -5.21
N ALA A 33 -10.18 11.18 -5.12
CA ALA A 33 -11.10 12.31 -5.13
C ALA A 33 -10.96 13.19 -3.88
N ASP A 34 -10.93 12.57 -2.70
CA ASP A 34 -10.74 13.28 -1.43
C ASP A 34 -9.39 14.01 -1.43
N TRP A 35 -8.36 13.35 -1.97
CA TRP A 35 -7.03 13.94 -2.16
C TRP A 35 -7.05 15.16 -3.10
N LEU A 36 -7.74 15.07 -4.23
CA LEU A 36 -7.89 16.18 -5.15
C LEU A 36 -8.57 17.36 -4.44
N ALA A 37 -9.67 17.12 -3.71
CA ALA A 37 -10.41 18.15 -3.00
C ALA A 37 -9.55 18.89 -1.98
N GLU A 38 -8.77 18.17 -1.16
CA GLU A 38 -7.83 18.77 -0.17
C GLU A 38 -6.81 19.70 -0.83
N SER A 39 -6.33 19.34 -2.02
CA SER A 39 -5.29 20.11 -2.73
C SER A 39 -5.80 21.45 -3.27
N PHE A 40 -7.11 21.66 -3.37
CA PHE A 40 -7.71 22.94 -3.77
C PHE A 40 -8.00 23.90 -2.60
N VAL A 41 -7.97 23.42 -1.36
CA VAL A 41 -8.35 24.22 -0.18
C VAL A 41 -7.20 25.10 0.35
N PHE A 42 -5.94 24.76 0.05
CA PHE A 42 -4.75 25.40 0.64
C PHE A 42 -4.17 26.62 -0.09
N SER A 43 -4.95 27.33 -0.92
CA SER A 43 -4.53 28.64 -1.45
C SER A 43 -5.09 29.80 -0.60
N ALA A 44 -4.83 29.79 0.71
CA ALA A 44 -5.31 30.81 1.66
C ALA A 44 -4.35 31.99 1.86
N ASP A 45 -3.11 31.89 1.38
CA ASP A 45 -2.09 32.94 1.48
C ASP A 45 -2.20 34.01 0.38
N GLY A 46 -3.28 34.02 -0.39
CA GLY A 46 -3.59 35.09 -1.35
C GLY A 46 -2.66 35.23 -2.56
N GLN A 47 -1.51 34.55 -2.61
CA GLN A 47 -0.67 34.50 -3.80
C GLN A 47 -1.08 33.34 -4.70
N ARG A 48 -1.77 33.70 -5.80
CA ARG A 48 -2.02 32.81 -6.93
C ARG A 48 -0.69 32.40 -7.56
N PRO A 49 -0.48 31.13 -7.93
CA PRO A 49 0.43 30.83 -9.02
C PRO A 49 -0.09 31.55 -10.27
N ASP A 50 0.77 32.35 -10.89
CA ASP A 50 0.50 33.09 -12.13
C ASP A 50 0.43 32.09 -13.29
N ILE A 51 -0.68 31.36 -13.35
CA ILE A 51 -1.07 30.50 -14.47
C ILE A 51 -2.21 31.25 -15.14
N ALA A 52 -1.86 32.14 -16.07
CA ALA A 52 -2.84 32.78 -16.93
C ALA A 52 -3.70 31.67 -17.59
N ALA A 53 -4.97 31.58 -17.16
CA ALA A 53 -5.98 30.55 -17.45
C ALA A 53 -6.09 29.32 -16.51
N GLY A 54 -5.78 29.46 -15.21
CA GLY A 54 -6.10 28.44 -14.19
C GLY A 54 -7.61 28.31 -13.84
N PRO A 55 -8.11 27.11 -13.48
CA PRO A 55 -9.53 26.82 -13.33
C PRO A 55 -10.15 27.42 -12.04
N ARG A 56 -11.40 27.90 -12.15
CA ARG A 56 -12.25 28.40 -11.05
C ARG A 56 -12.39 27.37 -9.91
N PRO A 57 -12.54 27.82 -8.64
CA PRO A 57 -12.83 26.93 -7.52
C PRO A 57 -14.12 26.14 -7.79
N ALA A 58 -14.05 24.84 -7.53
CA ALA A 58 -15.13 23.90 -7.80
C ALA A 58 -16.32 24.16 -6.88
N THR A 59 -17.45 24.60 -7.43
CA THR A 59 -18.76 24.44 -6.79
C THR A 59 -18.97 22.96 -6.43
N PRO A 60 -19.66 22.58 -5.34
CA PRO A 60 -19.80 21.17 -4.90
C PRO A 60 -20.29 20.16 -5.97
N GLY A 61 -20.91 20.62 -7.06
CA GLY A 61 -21.23 19.77 -8.22
C GLY A 61 -20.04 19.38 -9.10
N HIS A 62 -18.97 20.17 -9.15
CA HIS A 62 -17.78 19.91 -9.98
C HIS A 62 -16.93 18.76 -9.43
N GLU A 63 -16.99 18.46 -8.13
CA GLU A 63 -16.27 17.32 -7.54
C GLU A 63 -16.79 15.99 -8.09
N LEU A 64 -18.11 15.83 -8.17
CA LEU A 64 -18.74 14.62 -8.72
C LEU A 64 -18.38 14.41 -10.20
N HIS A 65 -18.29 15.49 -10.99
CA HIS A 65 -17.85 15.43 -12.38
C HIS A 65 -16.41 14.91 -12.51
N ARG A 66 -15.49 15.33 -11.61
CA ARG A 66 -14.10 14.85 -11.64
C ARG A 66 -13.98 13.37 -11.26
N VAL A 67 -14.78 12.87 -10.32
CA VAL A 67 -14.79 11.43 -9.99
C VAL A 67 -15.25 10.58 -11.17
N ALA A 68 -16.15 11.09 -12.00
CA ALA A 68 -16.60 10.42 -13.21
C ALA A 68 -15.50 10.34 -14.29
N GLU A 69 -14.60 11.32 -14.32
CA GLU A 69 -13.45 11.40 -15.23
C GLU A 69 -12.22 10.61 -14.75
N LEU A 70 -12.16 10.25 -13.47
CA LEU A 70 -11.12 9.38 -12.94
C LEU A 70 -11.27 7.95 -13.46
N GLU A 71 -10.17 7.31 -13.79
CA GLU A 71 -10.09 5.92 -14.21
C GLU A 71 -8.89 5.25 -13.53
N ILE A 72 -9.09 4.07 -12.95
CA ILE A 72 -7.99 3.28 -12.40
C ILE A 72 -7.77 2.04 -13.27
N ARG A 73 -6.62 1.95 -13.94
CA ARG A 73 -6.27 0.83 -14.81
C ARG A 73 -5.26 -0.09 -14.13
N SER A 74 -5.55 -1.39 -14.04
CA SER A 74 -4.59 -2.40 -13.55
C SER A 74 -4.41 -3.54 -14.56
N GLN A 75 -4.61 -3.24 -15.84
CA GLN A 75 -4.33 -4.15 -16.95
C GLN A 75 -3.54 -3.39 -18.00
N ASP A 76 -2.60 -4.07 -18.66
CA ASP A 76 -1.92 -3.53 -19.83
C ASP A 76 -2.76 -3.71 -21.11
N GLY A 77 -2.22 -3.28 -22.25
CA GLY A 77 -2.87 -3.43 -23.57
C GLY A 77 -3.09 -4.89 -24.01
N HIS A 78 -2.52 -5.86 -23.29
CA HIS A 78 -2.69 -7.29 -23.53
C HIS A 78 -3.62 -7.97 -22.49
N GLY A 79 -4.24 -7.19 -21.60
CA GLY A 79 -5.10 -7.70 -20.53
C GLY A 79 -4.35 -8.36 -19.37
N ARG A 80 -3.01 -8.29 -19.33
CA ARG A 80 -2.21 -8.82 -18.22
C ARG A 80 -2.36 -7.88 -17.02
N GLY A 81 -2.44 -8.46 -15.83
CA GLY A 81 -2.47 -7.68 -14.59
C GLY A 81 -1.20 -6.85 -14.45
N VAL A 82 -1.34 -5.54 -14.26
CA VAL A 82 -0.25 -4.61 -13.96
C VAL A 82 -0.61 -3.79 -12.74
N ARG A 83 0.38 -3.07 -12.21
CA ARG A 83 0.18 -2.14 -11.09
C ARG A 83 -0.95 -1.14 -11.43
N PRO A 84 -1.85 -0.83 -10.47
CA PRO A 84 -2.87 0.19 -10.67
C PRO A 84 -2.24 1.54 -11.06
N THR A 85 -2.72 2.13 -12.15
CA THR A 85 -2.38 3.47 -12.63
C THR A 85 -3.60 4.36 -12.56
N VAL A 86 -3.40 5.62 -12.19
CA VAL A 86 -4.47 6.62 -12.10
C VAL A 86 -4.48 7.43 -13.38
N TRP A 87 -5.63 7.52 -14.02
CA TRP A 87 -5.86 8.36 -15.18
C TRP A 87 -6.93 9.37 -14.83
N LEU A 88 -6.68 10.64 -15.16
CA LEU A 88 -7.69 11.67 -15.10
C LEU A 88 -7.99 12.09 -16.54
N ARG A 89 -9.20 11.80 -17.01
CA ARG A 89 -9.58 11.92 -18.43
C ARG A 89 -8.72 11.01 -19.31
N THR A 90 -7.70 11.58 -19.95
CA THR A 90 -6.78 10.89 -20.86
C THR A 90 -5.33 11.01 -20.42
N GLU A 91 -5.07 11.65 -19.27
CA GLU A 91 -3.73 11.91 -18.79
C GLU A 91 -3.38 10.96 -17.65
N LEU A 92 -2.24 10.27 -17.81
CA LEU A 92 -1.66 9.44 -16.77
C LEU A 92 -1.15 10.32 -15.63
N GLN A 93 -1.68 10.09 -14.44
CA GLN A 93 -1.28 10.82 -13.25
C GLN A 93 -0.11 10.10 -12.57
N PRO A 94 0.92 10.83 -12.11
CA PRO A 94 2.10 10.23 -11.52
C PRO A 94 1.88 9.94 -10.03
N TRP A 95 0.73 9.36 -9.67
CA TRP A 95 0.36 9.04 -8.28
C TRP A 95 0.43 7.54 -8.05
N PRO A 96 1.48 7.06 -7.37
CA PRO A 96 1.61 5.65 -7.08
C PRO A 96 0.46 5.16 -6.22
N LEU A 97 -0.22 4.13 -6.72
CA LEU A 97 -1.41 3.53 -6.11
C LEU A 97 -1.16 2.03 -5.87
N SER A 98 -1.64 1.53 -4.74
CA SER A 98 -1.70 0.11 -4.44
C SER A 98 -3.06 -0.23 -3.86
N ILE A 99 -3.62 -1.36 -4.30
CA ILE A 99 -4.94 -1.86 -3.88
C ILE A 99 -4.74 -3.30 -3.46
N THR A 100 -5.32 -3.68 -2.33
CA THR A 100 -5.40 -5.07 -1.88
C THR A 100 -6.78 -5.37 -1.33
N HIS A 101 -7.14 -6.64 -1.33
CA HIS A 101 -8.47 -7.12 -0.94
C HIS A 101 -8.28 -8.35 -0.04
N GLY A 102 -8.87 -8.30 1.15
CA GLY A 102 -9.05 -9.44 2.04
C GLY A 102 -10.43 -10.06 1.86
N LYS A 103 -10.80 -10.99 2.73
CA LYS A 103 -12.14 -11.60 2.69
C LYS A 103 -13.23 -10.59 3.06
N ARG A 104 -12.93 -9.67 3.98
CA ARG A 104 -13.88 -8.71 4.57
C ARG A 104 -13.52 -7.25 4.33
N SER A 105 -12.26 -6.96 4.01
CA SER A 105 -11.79 -5.59 3.89
C SER A 105 -11.08 -5.33 2.57
N VAL A 106 -11.03 -4.05 2.21
CA VAL A 106 -10.29 -3.55 1.06
C VAL A 106 -9.44 -2.38 1.55
N ALA A 107 -8.17 -2.37 1.18
CA ALA A 107 -7.26 -1.28 1.52
C ALA A 107 -6.66 -0.67 0.27
N VAL A 108 -6.49 0.65 0.33
CA VAL A 108 -5.87 1.45 -0.72
C VAL A 108 -4.79 2.34 -0.13
N ALA A 109 -3.63 2.32 -0.78
CA ALA A 109 -2.51 3.21 -0.51
C ALA A 109 -2.29 4.12 -1.72
N LEU A 110 -2.12 5.43 -1.48
CA LEU A 110 -1.82 6.44 -2.50
C LEU A 110 -0.66 7.33 -2.03
N SER A 111 0.29 7.65 -2.92
CA SER A 111 1.27 8.71 -2.66
C SER A 111 1.11 9.88 -3.62
N LYS A 112 1.24 11.09 -3.07
CA LYS A 112 1.32 12.35 -3.84
C LYS A 112 2.69 12.54 -4.47
N ASN A 113 3.72 11.92 -3.90
CA ASN A 113 5.09 12.08 -4.33
C ASN A 113 5.38 11.05 -5.43
N PRO A 114 5.62 11.48 -6.68
CA PRO A 114 5.91 10.56 -7.78
C PRO A 114 7.20 9.77 -7.58
N GLY A 115 8.10 10.25 -6.72
CA GLY A 115 9.32 9.56 -6.31
C GLY A 115 9.13 8.49 -5.23
N LEU A 116 7.95 8.41 -4.60
CA LEU A 116 7.65 7.40 -3.58
C LEU A 116 6.75 6.32 -4.12
N ARG A 117 7.12 5.06 -3.96
CA ARG A 117 6.24 3.94 -4.30
C ARG A 117 5.58 3.39 -3.05
N VAL A 118 4.29 3.07 -3.15
CA VAL A 118 3.50 2.55 -2.03
C VAL A 118 3.00 1.14 -2.29
N GLY A 119 2.97 0.31 -1.27
CA GLY A 119 2.43 -1.04 -1.31
C GLY A 119 1.51 -1.25 -0.11
N VAL A 120 0.42 -1.98 -0.32
CA VAL A 120 -0.48 -2.36 0.77
C VAL A 120 -0.84 -3.82 0.64
N ASP A 121 -0.90 -4.51 1.78
CA ASP A 121 -1.38 -5.87 1.86
C ASP A 121 -2.32 -6.08 3.06
N LEU A 122 -3.26 -7.01 2.89
CA LEU A 122 -4.27 -7.37 3.89
C LEU A 122 -4.24 -8.87 4.09
N VAL A 123 -4.18 -9.30 5.35
CA VAL A 123 -4.29 -10.70 5.72
C VAL A 123 -5.40 -10.87 6.76
N ASP A 124 -6.40 -11.67 6.42
CA ASP A 124 -7.47 -12.03 7.36
C ASP A 124 -6.93 -12.98 8.43
N LEU A 125 -7.16 -12.64 9.70
CA LEU A 125 -6.95 -13.54 10.83
C LEU A 125 -8.21 -14.40 11.04
N PRO A 126 -8.07 -15.68 11.38
CA PRO A 126 -9.22 -16.53 11.67
C PRO A 126 -9.93 -16.06 12.95
N ALA A 127 -11.19 -15.64 12.78
CA ALA A 127 -12.05 -15.17 13.87
C ALA A 127 -12.14 -16.19 15.02
N GLY A 128 -12.03 -15.70 16.25
CA GLY A 128 -12.40 -16.45 17.46
C GLY A 128 -11.52 -17.67 17.79
N SER A 129 -10.42 -17.90 17.09
CA SER A 129 -9.68 -19.17 17.23
C SER A 129 -8.63 -19.16 18.33
N GLY A 130 -8.11 -18.00 18.76
CA GLY A 130 -6.90 -17.93 19.61
C GLY A 130 -5.69 -18.70 19.01
N ARG A 131 -5.84 -19.19 17.78
CA ARG A 131 -4.98 -20.12 17.07
C ARG A 131 -5.08 -19.70 15.61
N ALA A 132 -4.17 -18.83 15.20
CA ALA A 132 -3.95 -18.59 13.78
C ALA A 132 -3.83 -19.92 13.03
N PRO A 133 -4.10 -19.95 11.71
CA PRO A 133 -3.94 -21.16 10.94
C PRO A 133 -2.48 -21.58 11.13
N LEU A 134 -2.26 -22.79 11.67
CA LEU A 134 -0.91 -23.28 11.94
C LEU A 134 -0.17 -23.31 10.60
N CYS A 135 0.69 -22.31 10.39
CA CYS A 135 1.59 -22.30 9.26
C CYS A 135 2.48 -23.53 9.42
N ARG A 136 2.41 -24.46 8.48
CA ARG A 136 3.20 -25.69 8.57
C ARG A 136 4.69 -25.32 8.55
N PRO A 137 5.58 -26.04 9.24
CA PRO A 137 7.01 -25.72 9.24
C PRO A 137 7.61 -25.59 7.83
N ALA A 138 7.16 -26.42 6.88
CA ALA A 138 7.58 -26.32 5.48
C ALA A 138 7.15 -25.00 4.81
N GLN A 139 5.97 -24.48 5.15
CA GLN A 139 5.45 -23.21 4.64
C GLN A 139 6.25 -22.03 5.22
N LEU A 140 6.54 -22.06 6.52
CA LEU A 140 7.42 -21.06 7.15
C LEU A 140 8.82 -21.08 6.54
N ARG A 141 9.37 -22.26 6.26
CA ARG A 141 10.65 -22.41 5.56
C ARG A 141 10.64 -21.95 4.11
N PHE A 142 9.47 -21.79 3.49
CA PHE A 142 9.30 -21.27 2.13
C PHE A 142 8.97 -19.76 2.10
N TRP A 143 8.45 -19.22 3.20
CA TRP A 143 8.05 -17.82 3.29
C TRP A 143 9.10 -16.94 3.97
N MET A 144 9.74 -17.47 5.01
CA MET A 144 10.53 -16.70 5.96
C MET A 144 12.02 -16.97 5.80
N THR A 145 12.85 -15.96 6.02
CA THR A 145 14.30 -16.13 6.17
C THR A 145 14.62 -16.82 7.51
N GLU A 146 15.88 -17.19 7.70
CA GLU A 146 16.33 -17.74 8.98
C GLU A 146 16.27 -16.71 10.12
N ALA A 147 16.52 -15.42 9.83
CA ALA A 147 16.41 -14.37 10.84
C ALA A 147 14.96 -14.18 11.30
N GLU A 148 14.01 -14.20 10.37
CA GLU A 148 12.58 -14.08 10.65
C GLU A 148 12.04 -15.27 11.43
N ARG A 149 12.46 -16.50 11.09
CA ARG A 149 12.08 -17.69 11.88
C ARG A 149 12.57 -17.59 13.32
N ARG A 150 13.83 -17.21 13.54
CA ARG A 150 14.37 -16.96 14.88
C ARG A 150 13.66 -15.82 15.61
N TRP A 151 13.12 -14.83 14.88
CA TRP A 151 12.28 -13.79 15.47
C TRP A 151 10.94 -14.36 15.92
N LEU A 152 10.27 -15.16 15.09
CA LEU A 152 9.02 -15.85 15.42
C LEU A 152 9.18 -16.83 16.60
N ASP A 153 10.32 -17.53 16.70
CA ASP A 153 10.58 -18.45 17.81
C ASP A 153 10.64 -17.73 19.17
N ARG A 154 11.08 -16.46 19.19
CA ARG A 154 11.12 -15.61 20.39
C ARG A 154 9.79 -14.91 20.66
N ARG A 155 8.87 -14.93 19.71
CA ARG A 155 7.59 -14.21 19.69
C ARG A 155 6.52 -15.12 19.07
N PRO A 156 6.02 -16.11 19.86
CA PRO A 156 5.16 -17.17 19.35
C PRO A 156 3.72 -16.72 19.18
N GLU A 157 3.45 -15.43 19.00
CA GLU A 157 2.12 -14.93 18.70
C GLU A 157 1.59 -15.64 17.44
N PRO A 158 0.39 -16.23 17.48
CA PRO A 158 -0.12 -17.00 16.35
C PRO A 158 -0.18 -16.21 15.04
N TRP A 159 -0.41 -14.90 15.11
CA TRP A 159 -0.51 -14.01 13.96
C TRP A 159 0.86 -13.58 13.40
N GLY A 160 1.97 -13.85 14.09
CA GLY A 160 3.32 -13.41 13.70
C GLY A 160 3.71 -13.80 12.25
N PRO A 161 3.52 -15.05 11.81
CA PRO A 161 3.83 -15.43 10.43
C PRO A 161 2.98 -14.68 9.39
N LEU A 162 1.71 -14.43 9.70
CA LEU A 162 0.79 -13.69 8.82
C LEU A 162 1.18 -12.21 8.74
N LEU A 163 1.66 -11.64 9.85
CA LEU A 163 2.22 -10.29 9.87
C LEU A 163 3.42 -10.17 8.93
N LEU A 164 4.41 -11.06 9.08
CA LEU A 164 5.60 -11.02 8.25
C LEU A 164 5.27 -11.24 6.77
N TRP A 165 4.30 -12.10 6.46
CA TRP A 165 3.79 -12.26 5.10
C TRP A 165 3.24 -10.94 4.54
N ALA A 166 2.31 -10.31 5.26
CA ALA A 166 1.68 -9.06 4.85
C ALA A 166 2.72 -7.96 4.62
N LEU A 167 3.70 -7.85 5.53
CA LEU A 167 4.79 -6.89 5.44
C LEU A 167 5.68 -7.12 4.20
N LYS A 168 6.02 -8.37 3.88
CA LYS A 168 6.78 -8.70 2.67
C LYS A 168 6.00 -8.41 1.40
N GLU A 169 4.73 -8.78 1.35
CA GLU A 169 3.89 -8.50 0.18
C GLU A 169 3.72 -6.99 -0.03
N ALA A 170 3.48 -6.23 1.04
CA ALA A 170 3.41 -4.78 0.97
C ALA A 170 4.75 -4.20 0.47
N ALA A 171 5.89 -4.64 1.02
CA ALA A 171 7.21 -4.21 0.58
C ALA A 171 7.47 -4.53 -0.91
N TYR A 172 7.09 -5.73 -1.33
CA TYR A 172 7.19 -6.19 -2.70
C TYR A 172 6.33 -5.33 -3.65
N LYS A 173 5.06 -5.11 -3.32
CA LYS A 173 4.13 -4.24 -4.07
C LYS A 173 4.63 -2.80 -4.13
N ALA A 174 5.31 -2.33 -3.09
CA ALA A 174 5.90 -1.00 -3.08
C ALA A 174 7.08 -0.93 -4.06
N ALA A 175 8.11 -1.75 -3.87
CA ALA A 175 9.39 -1.57 -4.57
C ALA A 175 9.38 -2.09 -6.02
N HIS A 176 8.65 -3.16 -6.36
CA HIS A 176 8.77 -3.81 -7.67
C HIS A 176 7.68 -3.36 -8.65
N ALA A 177 8.08 -3.08 -9.89
CA ALA A 177 7.19 -2.70 -11.00
C ALA A 177 7.16 -3.69 -12.16
N ASP A 178 8.13 -4.63 -12.24
CA ASP A 178 8.49 -5.28 -13.50
C ASP A 178 7.89 -6.69 -13.68
N ASN A 179 6.71 -6.94 -13.11
CA ASN A 179 5.97 -8.20 -13.23
C ASN A 179 6.77 -9.47 -12.83
N GLU A 180 7.84 -9.33 -12.06
CA GLU A 180 8.55 -10.49 -11.53
C GLU A 180 7.66 -11.30 -10.57
N PRO A 181 7.84 -12.62 -10.46
CA PRO A 181 7.12 -13.38 -9.43
C PRO A 181 7.58 -12.97 -8.03
N PHE A 182 6.63 -12.80 -7.09
CA PHE A 182 6.96 -12.60 -5.68
C PHE A 182 7.73 -13.80 -5.12
N ARG A 183 8.93 -13.55 -4.60
CA ARG A 183 9.79 -14.55 -3.95
C ARG A 183 9.96 -14.16 -2.48
N PRO A 184 9.17 -14.71 -1.54
CA PRO A 184 9.17 -14.28 -0.14
C PRO A 184 10.58 -14.27 0.51
N HIS A 185 11.43 -15.25 0.19
CA HIS A 185 12.81 -15.31 0.70
C HIS A 185 13.76 -14.23 0.19
N ALA A 186 13.40 -13.55 -0.90
CA ALA A 186 14.19 -12.41 -1.38
C ALA A 186 13.92 -11.15 -0.54
N TRP A 187 12.96 -11.20 0.38
CA TRP A 187 12.58 -10.10 1.26
C TRP A 187 12.83 -10.52 2.70
N GLU A 188 13.52 -9.68 3.45
CA GLU A 188 13.72 -9.87 4.89
C GLU A 188 13.16 -8.67 5.65
N VAL A 189 12.24 -8.95 6.56
CA VAL A 189 11.63 -7.99 7.47
C VAL A 189 12.41 -8.01 8.78
N VAL A 190 12.86 -6.83 9.19
CA VAL A 190 13.46 -6.61 10.50
C VAL A 190 12.63 -5.60 11.29
N PRO A 191 12.44 -5.79 12.61
CA PRO A 191 11.80 -4.78 13.44
C PRO A 191 12.53 -3.44 13.30
N GLY A 192 11.78 -2.34 13.22
CA GLY A 192 12.36 -1.01 13.44
C GLY A 192 12.86 -0.90 14.88
N GLU A 193 13.73 0.09 15.15
CA GLU A 193 13.98 0.45 16.55
C GLU A 193 12.62 0.70 17.22
N PRO A 194 12.37 0.11 18.40
CA PRO A 194 11.15 0.43 19.13
C PRO A 194 11.19 1.93 19.38
N ALA A 195 10.25 2.67 18.80
CA ALA A 195 9.98 4.05 19.19
C ALA A 195 9.70 4.00 20.70
N ARG A 196 10.73 4.30 21.51
CA ARG A 196 10.78 4.30 22.97
C ARG A 196 9.59 3.59 23.65
N ALA A 197 9.63 2.26 23.67
CA ALA A 197 9.07 1.29 24.64
C ALA A 197 7.94 1.70 25.63
N LYS A 198 7.04 2.63 25.32
CA LYS A 198 5.84 2.93 26.14
C LYS A 198 4.54 2.42 25.52
N ASP A 199 4.56 2.00 24.24
CA ASP A 199 3.34 1.66 23.50
C ASP A 199 3.31 0.22 22.94
N ALA A 200 4.07 -0.72 23.50
CA ALA A 200 4.28 -2.06 22.91
C ALA A 200 3.24 -3.13 23.29
N GLU A 201 1.94 -2.86 23.16
CA GLU A 201 0.87 -3.89 23.16
C GLU A 201 0.11 -3.94 21.82
N LEU A 202 0.64 -4.63 20.81
CA LEU A 202 0.02 -4.80 19.47
C LEU A 202 -1.45 -5.30 19.47
N SER A 203 -1.98 -5.76 20.61
CA SER A 203 -3.34 -6.29 20.75
C SER A 203 -4.47 -5.25 20.80
N LYS A 204 -4.18 -3.93 20.85
CA LYS A 204 -5.19 -2.85 21.00
C LYS A 204 -5.19 -1.82 19.84
N GLY A 205 -5.01 -2.25 18.59
CA GLY A 205 -4.96 -1.31 17.45
C GLY A 205 -3.66 -0.51 17.38
N LEU A 206 -2.57 -1.09 17.88
CA LEU A 206 -1.26 -0.44 17.92
C LEU A 206 -0.52 -0.62 16.60
N SER A 207 0.00 0.49 16.07
CA SER A 207 0.84 0.47 14.88
C SER A 207 2.29 0.13 15.23
N ALA A 208 2.91 -0.79 14.52
CA ALA A 208 4.33 -1.09 14.65
C ALA A 208 5.10 -0.76 13.37
N GLN A 209 6.33 -0.27 13.53
CA GLN A 209 7.23 0.07 12.43
C GLN A 209 8.23 -1.06 12.17
N PHE A 210 8.43 -1.37 10.90
CA PHE A 210 9.40 -2.36 10.44
C PHE A 210 10.21 -1.80 9.28
N TRP A 211 11.35 -2.43 9.02
CA TRP A 211 12.08 -2.29 7.78
C TRP A 211 12.00 -3.58 7.00
N CYS A 212 11.98 -3.48 5.68
CA CYS A 212 12.11 -4.64 4.81
C CYS A 212 13.12 -4.37 3.71
N SER A 213 14.01 -5.33 3.49
CA SER A 213 15.08 -5.23 2.51
C SER A 213 14.93 -6.34 1.47
N CYS A 214 15.03 -5.97 0.19
CA CYS A 214 15.16 -6.92 -0.91
C CYS A 214 16.63 -7.36 -1.02
N LEU A 215 16.91 -8.60 -0.66
CA LEU A 215 18.24 -9.21 -0.65
C LEU A 215 18.88 -9.30 -2.05
N ARG A 216 18.11 -9.15 -3.12
CA ARG A 216 18.59 -9.27 -4.51
C ARG A 216 18.84 -7.94 -5.21
N GLY A 217 18.13 -6.87 -4.80
CA GLY A 217 18.10 -5.60 -5.53
C GLY A 217 18.39 -4.38 -4.67
N GLY A 218 18.79 -4.56 -3.41
CA GLY A 218 19.14 -3.47 -2.49
C GLY A 218 17.98 -2.54 -2.10
N SER A 219 16.76 -2.80 -2.57
CA SER A 219 15.60 -1.99 -2.23
C SER A 219 15.29 -2.09 -0.74
N ARG A 220 15.04 -0.95 -0.09
CA ARG A 220 14.63 -0.88 1.31
C ARG A 220 13.28 -0.15 1.41
N CYS A 221 12.38 -0.72 2.20
CA CYS A 221 11.05 -0.20 2.45
C CYS A 221 10.88 0.09 3.94
N GLN A 222 10.29 1.24 4.26
CA GLN A 222 9.74 1.50 5.58
C GLN A 222 8.33 0.93 5.61
N LEU A 223 8.01 0.22 6.68
CA LEU A 223 6.75 -0.49 6.81
C LEU A 223 6.03 -0.03 8.08
N THR A 224 4.72 0.03 8.00
CA THR A 224 3.81 0.18 9.13
C THR A 224 2.81 -0.96 9.07
N ALA A 225 2.65 -1.67 10.19
CA ALA A 225 1.59 -2.67 10.32
C ALA A 225 0.61 -2.25 11.40
N VAL A 226 -0.67 -2.52 11.15
CA VAL A 226 -1.78 -2.36 12.09
C VAL A 226 -2.49 -3.69 12.20
N VAL A 227 -2.75 -4.12 13.44
CA VAL A 227 -3.51 -5.36 13.73
C VAL A 227 -4.79 -4.94 14.44
N GLU A 228 -5.93 -5.14 13.78
CA GLU A 228 -7.25 -4.73 14.27
C GLU A 228 -8.31 -5.77 13.90
N ASP A 229 -9.26 -6.02 14.80
CA ASP A 229 -10.53 -6.72 14.51
C ASP A 229 -10.44 -8.02 13.68
N ASN A 230 -9.39 -8.81 13.92
CA ASN A 230 -9.05 -10.04 13.19
C ASN A 230 -8.51 -9.82 11.77
N GLU A 231 -7.84 -8.71 11.50
CA GLU A 231 -7.13 -8.45 10.26
C GLU A 231 -5.75 -7.87 10.56
N ILE A 232 -4.80 -8.17 9.68
CA ILE A 232 -3.53 -7.48 9.62
C ILE A 232 -3.54 -6.62 8.38
N LEU A 233 -3.43 -5.31 8.58
CA LEU A 233 -3.15 -4.36 7.52
C LEU A 233 -1.65 -4.03 7.55
N ALA A 234 -0.96 -4.39 6.47
CA ALA A 234 0.42 -4.01 6.25
C ALA A 234 0.50 -2.92 5.18
N PHE A 235 1.17 -1.83 5.52
CA PHE A 235 1.43 -0.72 4.64
C PHE A 235 2.94 -0.55 4.47
N ALA A 236 3.37 -0.32 3.24
CA ALA A 236 4.76 -0.15 2.88
C ALA A 236 4.95 1.12 2.04
N VAL A 237 5.97 1.88 2.39
CA VAL A 237 6.52 2.93 1.54
C VAL A 237 7.94 2.51 1.15
N ALA A 238 8.14 2.27 -0.13
CA ALA A 238 9.47 2.09 -0.67
C ALA A 238 10.08 3.48 -0.89
N THR A 239 11.07 3.81 -0.08
CA THR A 239 12.00 4.89 -0.40
C THR A 239 12.98 4.30 -1.39
N GLN A 240 12.78 4.52 -2.68
CA GLN A 240 13.87 4.25 -3.61
C GLN A 240 15.00 5.22 -3.25
N SER A 241 16.09 4.72 -2.68
CA SER A 241 17.38 5.33 -2.98
C SER A 241 17.60 5.01 -4.45
N VAL A 242 17.33 5.97 -5.33
CA VAL A 242 17.88 5.93 -6.67
C VAL A 242 19.38 6.11 -6.49
N THR A 243 20.08 5.06 -6.08
CA THR A 243 21.52 4.99 -6.27
C THR A 243 21.67 4.79 -7.77
N ALA A 244 21.74 5.93 -8.49
CA ALA A 244 22.23 5.95 -9.85
C ALA A 244 23.50 5.09 -9.87
N HIS A 245 23.50 4.06 -10.72
CA HIS A 245 24.61 3.10 -10.84
C HIS A 245 25.94 3.86 -10.90
N GLY A 246 26.70 3.87 -9.79
CA GLY A 246 28.03 4.49 -9.73
C GLY A 246 28.43 5.23 -8.46
N ALA A 247 27.51 5.58 -7.54
CA ALA A 247 27.90 6.21 -6.28
C ALA A 247 28.28 5.15 -5.23
N LYS A 248 29.54 5.18 -4.77
CA LYS A 248 30.02 4.37 -3.64
C LYS A 248 29.14 4.61 -2.41
N ASP A 249 28.84 3.54 -1.68
CA ASP A 249 28.12 3.50 -0.40
C ASP A 249 28.55 4.64 0.55
N THR A 250 27.88 5.78 0.45
CA THR A 250 27.74 6.71 1.57
C THR A 250 26.35 6.48 2.10
N ASP A 251 26.24 5.99 3.35
CA ASP A 251 24.97 5.86 4.08
C ASP A 251 24.14 7.15 3.88
N PRO A 252 23.11 7.15 3.02
CA PRO A 252 22.51 8.41 2.59
C PRO A 252 21.47 8.92 3.58
N ILE A 253 21.39 8.35 4.79
CA ILE A 253 20.27 8.61 5.69
C ILE A 253 20.76 8.75 7.14
N SER A 254 21.23 9.95 7.46
CA SER A 254 21.34 10.43 8.85
C SER A 254 19.95 10.57 9.47
N ASP A 255 19.82 10.23 10.76
CA ASP A 255 18.61 10.04 11.60
C ASP A 255 17.45 11.05 11.51
N GLY A 256 17.58 12.19 10.81
CA GLY A 256 16.55 13.24 10.73
C GLY A 256 15.50 13.09 9.61
N GLY A 257 15.73 12.28 8.58
CA GLY A 257 14.88 12.22 7.38
C GLY A 257 13.68 11.24 7.44
N HIS A 258 13.64 10.35 8.44
CA HIS A 258 12.75 9.18 8.43
C HIS A 258 11.29 9.46 8.83
N VAL A 259 11.03 10.54 9.58
CA VAL A 259 9.67 10.87 10.04
C VAL A 259 8.84 11.55 8.94
N ALA A 260 9.48 12.20 7.96
CA ALA A 260 8.80 12.93 6.89
C ALA A 260 8.20 12.02 5.79
N VAL A 261 8.75 10.81 5.59
CA VAL A 261 8.34 9.92 4.49
C VAL A 261 6.95 9.32 4.71
N THR A 262 6.61 8.96 5.95
CA THR A 262 5.27 8.42 6.28
C THR A 262 4.18 9.48 6.21
N GLN A 263 4.51 10.77 6.38
CA GLN A 263 3.57 11.89 6.21
C GLN A 263 3.25 12.18 4.74
N ALA A 264 4.11 11.76 3.79
CA ALA A 264 3.94 12.02 2.36
C ALA A 264 3.05 10.98 1.64
N ALA A 265 2.64 9.92 2.33
CA ALA A 265 1.75 8.90 1.80
C ALA A 265 0.48 8.83 2.65
N SER A 266 -0.67 8.77 1.97
CA SER A 266 -1.97 8.62 2.63
C SER A 266 -2.51 7.24 2.31
N TRP A 267 -3.03 6.55 3.33
CA TRP A 267 -3.72 5.30 3.15
C TRP A 267 -5.11 5.41 3.75
N ARG A 268 -6.06 4.66 3.18
CA ARG A 268 -7.39 4.49 3.75
C ARG A 268 -7.79 3.03 3.65
N GLU A 269 -8.37 2.54 4.73
CA GLU A 269 -9.02 1.24 4.79
C GLU A 269 -10.53 1.46 4.81
N VAL A 270 -11.25 0.64 4.05
CA VAL A 270 -12.70 0.51 4.22
C VAL A 270 -13.03 -0.95 4.45
N ARG A 271 -13.66 -1.20 5.59
CA ARG A 271 -14.21 -2.51 5.92
C ARG A 271 -15.54 -2.69 5.23
N VAL A 272 -15.67 -3.77 4.46
CA VAL A 272 -16.91 -4.11 3.79
C VAL A 272 -17.68 -5.03 4.72
N ARG A 273 -18.75 -4.52 5.35
CA ARG A 273 -19.71 -5.38 6.05
C ARG A 273 -20.40 -6.25 4.99
N ARG A 274 -20.09 -7.54 4.98
CA ARG A 274 -20.66 -8.56 4.09
C ARG A 274 -21.56 -9.49 4.88
#